data_AF-A0A7J8YD53-F1
#
_entry.id   AF-A0A7J8YD53-F1
#
_cell.length_a   1.000
_cell.length_b   1.000
_cell.length_c   1.000
_cell.angle_alpha   90.00
_cell.angle_beta   90.00
_cell.angle_gamma   90.00
#
_symmetry.space_group_name_H-M   'P 1'
#
loop_
_entity.id
_entity.type
_entity.pdbx_description
1 polymer ?
#
loop_
_entity_poly.entity_id
_entity_poly.type
_entity_poly.pdbx_seq_one_letter_code
_entity_poly.pdbx_strand_id
1 'polypeptide(L)' 'MLQLDFMVDFSEFSRFYYFVFFVCRENGQKNITVSRAVATRRLVLAGRFRLLNQCCDFVE' A
#
# COMPACT_ATOMS: atom_id res chain seq x y z
N MET A 1 9.57 7.97 -26.53
CA MET A 1 8.21 7.77 -25.98
C MET A 1 8.32 6.80 -24.80
N LEU A 2 8.69 7.29 -23.61
CA LEU A 2 8.97 6.45 -22.41
C LEU A 2 8.17 6.90 -21.17
N GLN A 3 7.33 7.93 -21.28
CA GLN A 3 6.45 8.37 -20.19
C GLN A 3 5.17 7.54 -20.07
N LEU A 4 4.78 6.82 -21.14
CA LEU A 4 3.54 6.03 -21.14
C LEU A 4 3.63 4.82 -20.20
N ASP A 5 4.80 4.19 -20.10
CA ASP A 5 5.04 3.03 -19.23
C ASP A 5 4.89 3.37 -17.74
N PHE A 6 5.34 4.56 -17.32
CA PHE A 6 5.22 5.00 -15.93
C PHE A 6 3.78 5.26 -15.48
N MET A 7 2.91 5.74 -16.38
CA MET A 7 1.49 5.99 -16.04
C MET A 7 0.66 4.70 -16.04
N VAL A 8 0.97 3.75 -16.92
CA VAL A 8 0.34 2.43 -16.90
C VAL A 8 0.66 1.73 -15.58
N ASP A 9 1.92 1.79 -15.12
CA ASP A 9 2.37 1.21 -13.85
C ASP A 9 1.73 1.88 -12.62
N PHE A 10 1.56 3.22 -12.60
CA PHE A 10 0.95 3.89 -11.44
C PHE A 10 -0.53 3.53 -11.25
N SER A 11 -1.31 3.48 -12.33
CA SER A 11 -2.74 3.17 -12.25
C SER A 11 -2.99 1.71 -11.84
N GLU A 12 -2.21 0.78 -12.36
CA GLU A 12 -2.29 -0.64 -12.01
C GLU A 12 -1.81 -0.89 -10.59
N PHE A 13 -0.69 -0.28 -10.19
CA PHE A 13 -0.22 -0.37 -8.82
C PHE A 13 -1.22 0.22 -7.82
N SER A 14 -1.86 1.34 -8.16
CA SER A 14 -2.91 1.93 -7.33
C SER A 14 -4.07 0.97 -7.13
N ARG A 15 -4.55 0.31 -8.21
CA ARG A 15 -5.61 -0.71 -8.12
C ARG A 15 -5.19 -1.91 -7.28
N PHE A 16 -3.97 -2.39 -7.47
CA PHE A 16 -3.40 -3.48 -6.66
C PHE A 16 -3.34 -3.10 -5.17
N TYR A 17 -2.86 -1.89 -4.85
CA TYR A 17 -2.78 -1.42 -3.48
C TYR A 17 -4.16 -1.29 -2.81
N TYR A 18 -5.16 -0.79 -3.55
CA TYR A 18 -6.55 -0.78 -3.09
C TYR A 18 -7.11 -2.19 -2.89
N PHE A 19 -6.80 -3.12 -3.79
CA PHE A 19 -7.19 -4.52 -3.65
C PHE A 19 -6.58 -5.17 -2.40
N VAL A 20 -5.30 -4.93 -2.12
CA VAL A 20 -4.65 -5.42 -0.90
C VAL A 20 -5.35 -4.87 0.35
N PHE A 21 -5.69 -3.58 0.39
CA PHE A 21 -6.48 -3.01 1.49
C PHE A 21 -7.81 -3.76 1.67
N PHE A 22 -8.52 -4.03 0.57
CA PHE A 22 -9.78 -4.76 0.59
C PHE A 22 -9.62 -6.19 1.15
N VAL A 23 -8.57 -6.91 0.74
CA VAL A 23 -8.28 -8.27 1.22
C VAL A 23 -7.88 -8.29 2.71
N CYS A 24 -7.12 -7.30 3.17
CA CYS A 24 -6.70 -7.20 4.57
C CYS A 24 -7.85 -6.84 5.52
N ARG A 25 -8.95 -6.30 4.99
CA ARG A 25 -10.11 -5.86 5.77
C ARG A 25 -10.98 -7.03 6.18
N GLU A 26 -11.25 -7.11 7.48
CA GLU A 26 -12.14 -8.13 8.02
C GLU A 26 -13.59 -7.89 7.58
N ASN A 27 -14.34 -8.97 7.43
CA ASN A 27 -15.72 -8.89 6.96
C ASN A 27 -16.57 -8.04 7.93
N GLY A 28 -17.34 -7.10 7.39
CA GLY A 28 -18.13 -6.15 8.18
C GLY A 28 -17.36 -4.96 8.75
N GLN A 29 -16.03 -4.93 8.68
CA GLN A 29 -15.24 -3.78 9.12
C GLN A 29 -15.10 -2.74 7.99
N LYS A 30 -15.09 -1.46 8.36
CA LYS A 30 -14.82 -0.36 7.41
C LYS A 30 -13.32 -0.16 7.17
N ASN A 31 -12.51 -0.45 8.18
CA ASN A 31 -11.07 -0.20 8.21
C ASN A 31 -10.28 -1.46 8.61
N ILE A 32 -8.97 -1.44 8.37
CA ILE A 32 -8.01 -2.42 8.92
C ILE A 32 -7.40 -1.87 10.22
N THR A 33 -6.88 -2.76 11.07
CA THR A 33 -6.09 -2.35 12.24
C THR A 33 -4.79 -1.67 11.81
N VAL A 34 -4.27 -0.79 12.68
CA VAL A 34 -2.98 -0.10 12.42
C VAL A 34 -1.86 -1.10 12.21
N SER A 35 -1.75 -2.11 13.08
CA SER A 35 -0.75 -3.18 12.95
C SER A 35 -0.84 -3.91 11.61
N ARG A 36 -2.05 -4.26 11.14
CA ARG A 36 -2.23 -4.89 9.83
C ARG A 36 -1.88 -3.92 8.70
N ALA A 37 -2.24 -2.64 8.80
CA ALA A 37 -1.86 -1.63 7.83
C ALA A 37 -0.34 -1.49 7.71
N VAL A 38 0.36 -1.42 8.84
CA VAL A 38 1.82 -1.29 8.91
C VAL A 38 2.51 -2.51 8.31
N ALA A 39 2.10 -3.73 8.70
CA ALA A 39 2.66 -4.96 8.15
C ALA A 39 2.48 -5.05 6.63
N THR A 40 1.27 -4.76 6.14
CA THR A 40 0.96 -4.77 4.71
C THR A 40 1.74 -3.71 3.93
N ARG A 41 1.87 -2.50 4.47
CA ARG A 41 2.65 -1.42 3.84
C ARG A 41 4.13 -1.77 3.75
N ARG A 42 4.73 -2.29 4.83
CA ARG A 42 6.13 -2.75 4.83
C ARG A 42 6.37 -3.84 3.78
N LEU A 43 5.38 -4.70 3.51
CA LEU A 43 5.48 -5.76 2.50
C LEU A 43 5.28 -5.26 1.06
N VAL A 44 4.20 -4.54 0.80
CA VAL A 44 3.79 -4.15 -0.58
C VAL A 44 4.57 -2.96 -1.13
N LEU A 45 5.03 -2.06 -0.24
CA LEU A 45 5.71 -0.83 -0.63
C LEU A 45 7.23 -0.90 -0.47
N ALA A 46 7.78 -2.06 -0.07
CA ALA A 46 9.21 -2.27 0.12
C ALA A 46 10.01 -1.78 -1.10
N GLY A 47 11.00 -0.93 -0.87
CA GLY A 47 11.86 -0.37 -1.93
C GLY A 47 11.21 0.71 -2.81
N ARG A 48 9.90 1.00 -2.65
CA ARG A 48 9.21 2.02 -3.47
C ARG A 48 9.26 3.43 -2.87
N PHE A 49 9.39 3.56 -1.54
CA PHE A 49 9.40 4.86 -0.87
C PHE A 49 10.53 4.97 0.15
N ARG A 50 11.30 6.07 0.07
CA ARG A 50 12.42 6.35 0.98
C ARG A 50 12.01 6.46 2.45
N LEU A 51 10.81 6.95 2.72
CA LEU A 51 10.30 7.21 4.08
C LEU A 51 9.29 6.17 4.56
N LEU A 52 9.21 5.00 3.89
CA LEU A 52 8.22 3.98 4.24
C LEU A 52 8.30 3.58 5.71
N ASN A 53 9.49 3.26 6.20
CA ASN A 53 9.68 2.81 7.57
C ASN A 53 9.34 3.92 8.57
N GLN A 54 9.85 5.13 8.37
CA GLN A 54 9.54 6.28 9.23
C GLN A 54 8.03 6.57 9.28
N CYS A 55 7.33 6.45 8.14
CA CYS A 55 5.89 6.60 8.11
C CYS A 55 5.20 5.47 8.89
N CYS A 56 5.65 4.22 8.76
CA CYS A 56 5.10 3.11 9.54
C CYS A 56 5.33 3.28 11.04
N ASP A 57 6.54 3.66 11.43
CA ASP A 57 6.96 3.81 12.83
C ASP A 57 6.26 5.00 13.50
N PHE A 58 5.79 5.99 12.73
CA PHE A 58 5.02 7.12 13.25
C PHE A 58 3.57 6.75 13.60
N VAL A 59 2.96 5.80 12.89
CA VAL A 59 1.57 5.39 13.12
C VAL A 59 1.43 4.21 14.09
N GLU A 60 2.49 3.42 14.24
CA GLU A 60 2.57 2.28 15.18
C GLU A 60 2.77 2.74 16.62
#